data_AF-A0A933XP87-F1
#
_entry.id   AF-A0A933XP87-F1
#
_cell.length_a   1.000
_cell.length_b   1.000
_cell.length_c   1.000
_cell.angle_alpha   90.00
_cell.angle_beta   90.00
_cell.angle_gamma   90.00
#
_symmetry.space_group_name_H-M   'P 1'
#
loop_
_entity.id
_entity.type
_entity.pdbx_description
1 polymer ?
#
loop_
_entity_poly.entity_id
_entity_poly.type
_entity_poly.pdbx_seq_one_letter_code
_entity_poly.pdbx_strand_id
1 'polypeptide(L)'
;MKNFITLLSVFLVGSLISLGIAYAIYTPLKVFPDVNYNAYYGDSLKIMQERGVISGYSNGKFGPNDAVTRAQIVTILNKYEDSLFNQAYPNKTTELLNLICIGIDESKFSVNQNLQELYKQFCEQQVLL
;
A
#
# COMPACT_ATOMS: atom_id res chain seq x y z
N MET A 1 -45.97 -20.08 -18.30
CA MET A 1 -44.85 -20.98 -17.91
C MET A 1 -43.47 -20.45 -18.31
N LYS A 2 -43.29 -19.87 -19.51
CA LYS A 2 -41.98 -19.35 -19.98
C LYS A 2 -41.40 -18.22 -19.11
N ASN A 3 -42.24 -17.28 -18.63
CA ASN A 3 -41.81 -16.15 -17.79
C ASN A 3 -41.33 -16.54 -16.38
N PHE A 4 -41.77 -17.69 -15.88
CA PHE A 4 -41.36 -18.19 -14.56
C PHE A 4 -39.97 -18.83 -14.62
N ILE A 5 -39.69 -19.57 -15.70
CA ILE A 5 -38.38 -20.20 -15.94
C ILE A 5 -37.31 -19.13 -16.18
N THR A 6 -37.62 -18.05 -16.90
CA THR A 6 -36.68 -16.95 -17.11
C THR A 6 -36.34 -16.24 -15.79
N LEU A 7 -37.33 -15.99 -14.92
CA LEU A 7 -37.11 -15.39 -13.60
C LEU A 7 -36.23 -16.26 -12.69
N LEU A 8 -36.47 -17.58 -12.69
CA LEU A 8 -35.67 -18.53 -11.90
C LEU A 8 -34.21 -18.60 -12.38
N SER A 9 -33.99 -18.56 -13.70
CA SER A 9 -32.63 -18.57 -14.27
C SER A 9 -31.84 -17.30 -13.95
N VAL A 10 -32.48 -16.13 -13.97
CA VAL A 10 -31.84 -14.85 -13.61
C VAL A 10 -31.49 -14.82 -12.12
N PHE A 11 -32.34 -15.40 -11.26
CA PHE A 11 -32.07 -15.49 -9.83
C PHE A 11 -30.87 -16.40 -9.52
N LEU A 12 -30.80 -17.57 -10.15
CA LEU A 12 -29.70 -18.51 -9.97
C LEU A 12 -28.36 -17.95 -10.47
N VAL A 13 -28.36 -17.32 -11.66
CA VAL A 13 -27.16 -16.70 -12.21
C VAL A 13 -26.74 -15.46 -11.40
N GLY A 14 -27.69 -14.62 -10.97
CA GLY A 14 -27.41 -13.45 -10.15
C GLY A 14 -26.82 -13.78 -8.77
N SER A 15 -27.30 -14.86 -8.14
CA SER A 15 -26.75 -15.35 -6.86
C SER A 15 -25.30 -15.82 -6.98
N LEU A 16 -24.99 -16.57 -8.04
CA LEU A 16 -23.62 -17.03 -8.31
C LEU A 16 -22.67 -15.88 -8.62
N ILE A 17 -23.11 -14.88 -9.39
CA ILE A 17 -22.32 -13.68 -9.71
C ILE A 17 -22.06 -12.86 -8.44
N SER A 18 -23.07 -12.65 -7.59
CA SER A 18 -22.92 -11.90 -6.34
C SER A 18 -21.94 -12.56 -5.37
N LEU A 19 -21.98 -13.89 -5.26
CA LEU A 19 -21.02 -14.64 -4.46
C LEU A 19 -19.60 -14.52 -5.02
N GLY A 20 -19.42 -14.71 -6.33
CA GLY A 20 -18.11 -14.60 -6.98
C GLY A 20 -17.45 -13.22 -6.79
N ILE A 21 -18.23 -12.14 -6.93
CA ILE A 21 -17.75 -10.77 -6.70
C ILE A 21 -17.40 -10.58 -5.22
N ALA A 22 -18.23 -11.06 -4.29
CA ALA A 22 -17.97 -10.96 -2.85
C ALA A 22 -16.66 -11.66 -2.44
N TYR A 23 -16.35 -12.83 -3.01
CA TYR A 23 -15.06 -13.49 -2.79
C TYR A 23 -13.87 -12.71 -3.36
N ALA A 24 -14.01 -12.07 -4.52
CA ALA A 24 -12.93 -11.30 -5.13
C ALA A 24 -12.59 -10.00 -4.37
N ILE A 25 -13.57 -9.40 -3.70
CA ILE A 25 -13.36 -8.16 -2.91
C ILE A 25 -12.97 -8.43 -1.45
N TYR A 26 -13.23 -9.63 -0.93
CA TYR A 26 -12.90 -10.01 0.44
C TYR A 26 -11.56 -10.74 0.48
N THR A 27 -10.45 -9.99 0.49
CA THR A 27 -9.14 -10.58 0.78
C THR A 27 -8.91 -10.55 2.29
N PRO A 28 -8.97 -11.71 2.99
CA PRO A 28 -8.68 -11.72 4.42
C PRO A 28 -7.22 -11.33 4.65
N LEU A 29 -6.99 -10.48 5.66
CA LEU A 29 -5.64 -10.17 6.14
C LEU A 29 -4.89 -11.47 6.45
N LYS A 30 -3.70 -11.63 5.87
CA LYS A 30 -2.82 -12.80 6.07
C LYS A 30 -2.35 -12.89 7.53
N VAL A 31 -2.95 -13.76 8.33
CA VAL A 31 -2.52 -13.95 9.73
C VAL A 31 -1.26 -14.82 9.77
N PHE A 32 -0.21 -14.37 10.46
CA PHE A 32 1.01 -15.15 10.65
C PHE A 32 0.85 -16.11 11.83
N PRO A 33 1.09 -17.42 11.65
CA PRO A 33 0.86 -18.42 12.69
C PRO A 33 1.88 -18.38 13.83
N ASP A 34 3.04 -17.76 13.60
CA ASP A 34 4.15 -17.63 14.55
C ASP A 34 4.14 -16.29 15.30
N VAL A 35 3.07 -15.50 15.19
CA VAL A 35 2.93 -14.20 15.82
C VAL A 35 1.93 -14.24 16.98
N ASN A 36 2.38 -13.77 18.14
CA ASN A 36 1.49 -13.37 19.22
C ASN A 36 1.01 -11.93 18.97
N TYR A 37 -0.21 -11.77 18.46
CA TYR A 37 -0.79 -10.45 18.18
C TYR A 37 -1.15 -9.63 19.43
N ASN A 38 -1.11 -10.23 20.63
CA ASN A 38 -1.28 -9.51 21.89
C ASN A 38 0.05 -9.00 22.46
N ALA A 39 1.18 -9.28 21.81
CA ALA A 39 2.47 -8.74 22.20
C ALA A 39 2.59 -7.26 21.82
N TYR A 40 3.59 -6.57 22.36
CA TYR A 40 3.83 -5.13 22.15
C TYR A 40 3.94 -4.70 20.68
N TYR A 41 4.25 -5.63 19.77
CA TYR A 41 4.42 -5.38 18.33
C TYR A 41 3.21 -5.81 17.48
N GLY A 42 2.18 -6.42 18.07
CA GLY A 42 1.05 -7.01 17.34
C GLY A 42 0.24 -5.98 16.55
N ASP A 43 -0.10 -4.85 17.19
CA ASP A 43 -0.84 -3.76 16.55
C ASP A 43 -0.04 -3.11 15.41
N SER A 44 1.25 -2.84 15.65
CA SER A 44 2.13 -2.27 14.63
C SER A 44 2.29 -3.20 13.42
N LEU A 45 2.44 -4.50 13.66
CA LEU A 45 2.51 -5.50 12.59
C LEU A 45 1.23 -5.50 11.75
N LYS A 46 0.07 -5.46 12.39
CA LYS A 46 -1.23 -5.42 11.70
C LYS A 46 -1.33 -4.20 10.79
N ILE A 47 -1.00 -3.01 11.31
CA ILE A 47 -1.02 -1.76 10.51
C ILE A 47 -0.05 -1.83 9.34
N MET A 48 1.18 -2.29 9.57
CA MET A 48 2.19 -2.40 8.52
C MET A 48 1.79 -3.42 7.46
N GLN A 49 1.08 -4.47 7.85
CA GLN A 49 0.54 -5.46 6.93
C GLN A 49 -0.63 -4.89 6.10
N GLU A 50 -1.55 -4.17 6.73
CA GLU A 50 -2.66 -3.48 6.05
C GLU A 50 -2.14 -2.49 5.00
N ARG A 51 -1.02 -1.83 5.29
CA ARG A 51 -0.32 -0.92 4.36
C ARG A 51 0.53 -1.63 3.29
N GLY A 52 0.62 -2.95 3.30
CA GLY A 52 1.44 -3.72 2.37
C GLY A 52 2.96 -3.56 2.56
N VAL A 53 3.39 -2.98 3.68
CA VAL A 53 4.82 -2.77 4.01
C VAL A 53 5.47 -4.11 4.38
N ILE A 54 4.75 -4.98 5.08
CA ILE A 54 5.21 -6.29 5.54
C ILE A 54 4.40 -7.42 4.88
N SER A 55 5.11 -8.42 4.34
CA SER A 55 4.52 -9.61 3.69
C SER A 55 4.85 -10.94 4.40
N GLY A 56 5.85 -10.92 5.30
CA GLY A 56 6.46 -12.11 5.87
C GLY A 56 7.23 -12.95 4.84
N TYR A 57 7.60 -14.16 5.25
CA TYR A 57 8.33 -15.12 4.43
C TYR A 57 7.40 -15.90 3.48
N SER A 58 8.01 -16.56 2.49
CA SER A 58 7.33 -17.41 1.50
C SER A 58 6.62 -18.62 2.14
N ASN A 59 7.12 -19.10 3.27
CA ASN A 59 6.52 -20.18 4.05
C ASN A 59 5.31 -19.73 4.90
N GLY A 60 4.89 -18.47 4.80
CA GLY A 60 3.74 -17.94 5.52
C GLY A 60 4.02 -17.49 6.96
N LYS A 61 5.27 -17.50 7.42
CA LYS A 61 5.68 -17.02 8.76
C LYS A 61 6.17 -15.56 8.74
N PHE A 62 6.19 -14.91 9.90
CA PHE A 62 6.76 -13.56 10.06
C PHE A 62 8.21 -13.58 10.58
N GLY A 63 8.53 -14.48 11.51
CA GLY A 63 9.84 -14.54 12.19
C GLY A 63 10.06 -13.42 13.21
N PRO A 64 9.18 -13.23 14.22
CA PRO A 64 9.30 -12.10 15.16
C PRO A 64 10.60 -12.12 15.99
N ASN A 65 11.23 -13.29 16.13
CA ASN A 65 12.47 -13.48 16.89
C ASN A 65 13.70 -13.63 15.98
N ASP A 66 13.52 -13.53 14.66
CA ASP A 66 14.62 -13.70 13.71
C ASP A 66 15.47 -12.42 13.66
N ALA A 67 16.77 -12.59 13.45
CA ALA A 67 17.67 -11.46 13.27
C ALA A 67 17.32 -10.72 11.96
N VAL A 68 17.07 -9.42 12.07
CA VAL A 68 16.77 -8.58 10.90
C VAL A 68 18.06 -8.10 10.24
N THR A 69 18.20 -8.37 8.95
CA THR A 69 19.35 -7.88 8.17
C THR A 69 19.19 -6.40 7.81
N ARG A 70 20.32 -5.70 7.59
CA ARG A 70 20.30 -4.30 7.14
C ARG A 70 19.49 -4.11 5.84
N ALA A 71 19.61 -5.06 4.91
CA ALA A 71 18.86 -5.02 3.64
C ALA A 71 17.34 -5.11 3.87
N GLN A 72 16.89 -5.94 4.82
CA GLN A 72 15.47 -6.03 5.18
C GLN A 72 14.97 -4.73 5.82
N ILE A 73 15.76 -4.11 6.70
CA ILE A 73 15.39 -2.83 7.32
C ILE A 73 15.20 -1.76 6.24
N VAL A 74 16.17 -1.60 5.33
CA VAL A 74 16.08 -0.62 4.24
C VAL A 74 14.86 -0.88 3.36
N THR A 75 14.57 -2.15 3.06
CA THR A 75 13.39 -2.53 2.27
C THR A 75 12.08 -2.14 2.97
N ILE A 76 11.98 -2.38 4.27
CA ILE A 76 10.81 -2.00 5.08
C ILE A 76 10.64 -0.48 5.11
N LEU A 77 11.74 0.26 5.30
CA LEU A 77 11.71 1.72 5.33
C LEU A 77 11.25 2.31 3.99
N ASN A 78 11.80 1.86 2.86
CA ASN A 78 11.39 2.33 1.54
C ASN A 78 9.89 2.07 1.29
N LYS A 79 9.41 0.86 1.62
CA LYS A 79 7.98 0.55 1.48
C LYS A 79 7.09 1.36 2.42
N TYR A 80 7.57 1.66 3.62
CA TYR A 80 6.86 2.49 4.57
C TYR A 80 6.73 3.93 4.05
N GLU A 81 7.82 4.49 3.54
CA GLU A 81 7.82 5.80 2.87
C GLU A 81 6.84 5.83 1.69
N ASP A 82 6.88 4.83 0.80
CA ASP A 82 5.92 4.69 -0.29
C ASP A 82 4.47 4.64 0.22
N SER A 83 4.22 3.92 1.34
CA SER A 83 2.89 3.84 1.95
C SER A 83 2.40 5.19 2.45
N LEU A 84 3.29 6.03 2.98
CA LEU A 84 2.97 7.39 3.43
C LEU A 84 2.65 8.29 2.24
N PHE A 85 3.45 8.23 1.17
CA PHE A 85 3.19 9.01 -0.04
C PHE A 85 1.87 8.64 -0.70
N ASN A 86 1.56 7.34 -0.81
CA ASN A 86 0.29 6.89 -1.38
C ASN A 86 -0.92 7.27 -0.49
N GLN A 87 -0.74 7.34 0.83
CA GLN A 87 -1.79 7.82 1.74
C GLN A 87 -1.98 9.34 1.61
N ALA A 88 -0.90 10.11 1.48
CA ALA A 88 -0.95 11.57 1.34
C ALA A 88 -1.48 12.02 -0.04
N TYR A 89 -1.26 11.22 -1.09
CA TYR A 89 -1.62 11.54 -2.48
C TYR A 89 -2.27 10.34 -3.19
N PRO A 90 -3.56 10.06 -2.94
CA PRO A 90 -4.25 8.84 -3.40
C PRO A 90 -4.61 8.79 -4.90
N ASN A 91 -4.29 9.81 -5.71
CA ASN A 91 -4.69 9.92 -7.13
C ASN A 91 -3.51 10.07 -8.09
N LYS A 92 -2.75 8.99 -8.29
CA LYS A 92 -1.53 8.97 -9.12
C LYS A 92 -1.73 9.13 -10.64
N THR A 93 -2.96 9.38 -11.12
CA THR A 93 -3.27 9.39 -12.55
C THR A 93 -3.85 10.74 -13.00
N THR A 94 -3.11 11.38 -13.90
CA THR A 94 -3.53 12.43 -14.87
C THR A 94 -3.68 13.89 -14.45
N GLU A 95 -3.31 14.30 -13.23
CA GLU A 95 -3.12 15.73 -12.91
C GLU A 95 -1.82 16.05 -12.16
N LEU A 96 -1.19 15.03 -11.53
CA LEU A 96 0.04 15.19 -10.75
C LEU A 96 1.34 15.24 -11.58
N LEU A 97 1.31 15.00 -12.89
CA LEU A 97 2.45 15.32 -13.76
C LEU A 97 2.69 16.85 -13.84
N ASN A 98 1.75 17.68 -13.39
CA ASN A 98 1.92 19.13 -13.26
C ASN A 98 2.13 19.62 -11.82
N LEU A 99 2.16 18.74 -10.81
CA LEU A 99 2.36 19.13 -9.40
C LEU A 99 3.75 18.77 -8.85
N ILE A 100 4.58 18.07 -9.61
CA ILE A 100 5.99 17.89 -9.23
C ILE A 100 6.81 19.18 -9.45
N CYS A 101 6.23 20.20 -10.10
CA CYS A 101 6.83 21.53 -10.23
C CYS A 101 6.02 22.67 -9.58
N ILE A 102 4.92 22.42 -8.86
CA ILE A 102 4.14 23.51 -8.24
C ILE A 102 3.74 23.13 -6.81
N GLY A 103 4.35 23.82 -5.83
CA GLY A 103 3.67 24.08 -4.56
C GLY A 103 4.22 23.39 -3.31
N ILE A 104 5.54 23.34 -3.10
CA ILE A 104 6.01 23.58 -1.72
C ILE A 104 5.90 25.09 -1.53
N ASP A 105 5.01 25.53 -0.66
CA ASP A 105 4.88 26.94 -0.27
C ASP A 105 6.19 27.40 0.39
N GLU A 106 7.07 28.02 -0.41
CA GLU A 106 8.38 28.54 0.01
C GLU A 106 8.26 29.52 1.19
N SER A 107 7.07 30.07 1.46
CA SER A 107 6.83 30.96 2.59
C SER A 107 6.83 30.27 3.96
N LYS A 108 6.74 28.93 4.00
CA LYS A 108 6.64 28.14 5.25
C LYS A 108 7.87 27.34 5.63
N PHE A 109 8.93 27.37 4.81
CA PHE A 109 10.15 26.63 5.12
C PHE A 109 11.40 27.49 4.87
N SER A 110 11.94 28.06 5.94
CA SER A 110 13.23 28.77 5.93
C SER A 110 14.38 27.78 5.81
N VAL A 111 14.65 27.32 4.59
CA VAL A 111 15.82 26.50 4.29
C VAL A 111 16.86 27.29 3.51
N ASN A 112 18.13 27.06 3.90
CA ASN A 112 19.33 27.66 3.35
C ASN A 112 19.39 27.50 1.81
N GLN A 113 19.79 28.55 1.08
CA GLN A 113 19.86 28.58 -0.39
C GLN A 113 20.67 27.42 -1.00
N ASN A 114 21.67 26.90 -0.29
CA ASN A 114 22.46 25.75 -0.76
C ASN A 114 21.64 24.44 -0.87
N LEU A 115 20.59 24.29 -0.06
CA LEU A 115 19.73 23.10 -0.06
C LEU A 115 18.69 23.14 -1.19
N GLN A 116 18.31 24.33 -1.65
CA GLN A 116 17.44 24.50 -2.82
C GLN A 116 18.15 24.05 -4.10
N GLU A 117 19.44 24.34 -4.21
CA GLU A 117 20.25 23.97 -5.37
C GLU A 117 20.54 22.46 -5.43
N LEU A 118 20.68 21.82 -4.26
CA LEU A 118 20.81 20.38 -4.13
C LEU A 118 19.51 19.63 -4.55
N TYR A 119 18.34 20.18 -4.21
CA TYR A 119 17.05 19.60 -4.57
C TYR A 119 16.79 19.67 -6.07
N LYS A 120 17.17 20.78 -6.70
CA LYS A 120 17.09 20.97 -8.16
C LYS A 120 17.96 19.95 -8.91
N GLN A 121 19.17 19.68 -8.44
CA GLN A 121 20.05 18.67 -9.02
C GLN A 121 19.51 17.24 -8.86
N PHE A 122 18.87 16.96 -7.72
CA PHE A 122 18.26 15.64 -7.46
C PHE A 122 17.05 15.39 -8.37
N CYS A 123 16.22 16.41 -8.62
CA CYS A 123 15.09 16.32 -9.56
C CYS A 123 15.53 16.11 -11.02
N GLU A 124 16.63 16.73 -11.47
CA GLU A 124 17.15 16.52 -12.83
C GLU A 124 17.68 15.10 -13.05
N GLN A 125 18.17 14.42 -12.01
CA GLN A 125 18.68 13.05 -12.12
C GLN A 125 17.59 11.96 -12.13
N GLN A 126 16.37 12.25 -11.65
CA GLN A 126 15.27 11.28 -11.63
C GLN A 126 14.43 11.23 -12.92
N VAL A 127 14.65 12.12 -13.89
CA VAL A 127 13.87 12.18 -15.15
C VAL A 127 14.48 11.32 -16.28
N LEU A 128 15.65 10.69 -16.06
CA LEU A 128 16.34 9.86 -17.07
C LEU A 128 16.44 8.36 -16.73
N LEU A 129 15.60 7.84 -15.84
CA LEU A 129 15.37 6.40 -15.64
C LEU A 129 13.86 6.09 -15.70
#